data_AF-A0A7W9PSS5-F1
#
_entry.id   AF-A0A7W9PSS5-F1
#
_cell.length_a   1.000
_cell.length_b   1.000
_cell.length_c   1.000
_cell.angle_alpha   90.00
_cell.angle_beta   90.00
_cell.angle_gamma   90.00
#
_symmetry.space_group_name_H-M   'P 1'
#
loop_
_entity.id
_entity.type
_entity.pdbx_description
1 polymer ?
#
loop_
_entity_poly.entity_id
_entity_poly.type
_entity_poly.pdbx_seq_one_letter_code
_entity_poly.pdbx_strand_id
1 'polypeptide(L)'
;MLEGYPCRPVNDMKVRSLQRQAERAFPATPVHVVPPSHEYPDQTAGAFGPVEVLPSVACIGAFRSTAVASALDPVLHRSALTVIWFQTGLDVPSGKGADLALRSIRWEELAQDYEL
;
A
#
# COMPACT_ATOMS: atom_id res chain seq x y z
N MET A 1 3.66 -27.10 -4.28
CA MET A 1 3.46 -25.64 -4.37
C MET A 1 1.97 -25.38 -4.18
N LEU A 2 1.57 -24.45 -3.31
CA LEU A 2 0.18 -24.08 -3.03
C LEU A 2 -0.41 -23.26 -4.18
N GLU A 3 -0.32 -23.75 -5.41
CA GLU A 3 -0.76 -23.00 -6.58
C GLU A 3 -2.28 -22.94 -6.60
N GLY A 4 -2.82 -21.85 -6.07
CA GLY A 4 -4.21 -21.45 -6.27
C GLY A 4 -5.08 -21.32 -5.03
N TYR A 5 -4.73 -21.86 -3.87
CA TYR A 5 -5.56 -21.70 -2.66
C TYR A 5 -5.26 -20.35 -1.97
N PRO A 6 -6.21 -19.38 -1.96
CA PRO A 6 -6.00 -18.11 -1.31
C PRO A 6 -6.38 -18.24 0.16
N CYS A 7 -5.40 -18.09 1.04
CA CYS A 7 -5.56 -18.15 2.48
C CYS A 7 -4.64 -17.14 3.16
N ARG A 8 -4.94 -16.82 4.42
CA ARG A 8 -4.24 -15.79 5.18
C ARG A 8 -2.70 -15.91 5.15
N PRO A 9 -2.08 -17.08 5.38
CA PRO A 9 -0.61 -17.18 5.31
C PRO A 9 -0.03 -16.82 3.93
N VAL A 10 -0.73 -17.18 2.85
CA VAL A 10 -0.32 -16.85 1.48
C VAL A 10 -0.50 -15.35 1.21
N ASN A 11 -1.60 -14.76 1.67
CA ASN A 11 -1.87 -13.33 1.55
C ASN A 11 -0.84 -12.50 2.32
N ASP A 12 -0.56 -12.85 3.57
CA ASP A 12 0.48 -12.22 4.38
C ASP A 12 1.86 -12.29 3.70
N MET A 13 2.17 -13.41 3.05
CA MET A 13 3.41 -13.56 2.29
C MET A 13 3.45 -12.65 1.06
N LYS A 14 2.34 -12.52 0.32
CA LYS A 14 2.21 -11.58 -0.82
C LYS A 14 2.45 -10.15 -0.37
N VAL A 15 1.79 -9.71 0.70
CA VAL A 15 1.94 -8.36 1.26
C VAL A 15 3.39 -8.09 1.68
N ARG A 16 4.02 -9.00 2.46
CA ARG A 16 5.44 -8.88 2.85
C ARG A 16 6.40 -8.90 1.68
N SER A 17 6.09 -9.65 0.63
CA SER A 17 6.93 -9.67 -0.58
C SER A 17 6.87 -8.33 -1.31
N LEU A 18 5.68 -7.76 -1.44
CA LEU A 18 5.44 -6.47 -2.08
C LEU A 18 6.09 -5.32 -1.30
N GLN A 19 5.97 -5.35 0.04
CA GLN A 19 6.67 -4.40 0.91
C GLN A 19 8.18 -4.42 0.67
N ARG A 20 8.81 -5.61 0.71
CA ARG A 20 10.24 -5.74 0.45
C ARG A 20 10.63 -5.29 -0.96
N GLN A 21 9.76 -5.48 -1.95
CA GLN A 21 9.99 -5.00 -3.31
C GLN A 21 10.01 -3.46 -3.35
N ALA A 22 9.06 -2.81 -2.69
CA ALA A 22 8.99 -1.35 -2.64
C ALA A 22 10.17 -0.75 -1.85
N GLU A 23 10.55 -1.33 -0.71
CA GLU A 23 11.71 -0.90 0.07
C GLU A 23 13.00 -0.97 -0.75
N ARG A 24 13.13 -1.98 -1.63
CA ARG A 24 14.27 -2.11 -2.54
C ARG A 24 14.23 -1.14 -3.71
N ALA A 25 13.03 -0.87 -4.25
CA ALA A 25 12.85 0.03 -5.38
C ALA A 25 12.96 1.52 -4.98
N PHE A 26 12.56 1.85 -3.76
CA PHE A 26 12.53 3.21 -3.22
C PHE A 26 13.27 3.30 -1.88
N PRO A 27 14.59 3.02 -1.85
CA PRO A 27 15.35 2.89 -0.61
C PRO A 27 15.49 4.19 0.18
N ALA A 28 15.25 5.34 -0.46
CA ALA A 28 15.38 6.67 0.15
C ALA A 28 14.05 7.20 0.73
N THR A 29 12.97 6.41 0.70
CA THR A 29 11.66 6.87 1.17
C THR A 29 11.04 5.85 2.12
N PRO A 30 10.33 6.28 3.17
CA PRO A 30 9.57 5.37 4.01
C PRO A 30 8.51 4.63 3.17
N VAL A 31 8.23 3.39 3.54
CA VAL A 31 7.22 2.54 2.90
C VAL A 31 6.07 2.32 3.87
N HIS A 32 4.86 2.68 3.45
CA HIS A 32 3.63 2.43 4.18
C HIS A 32 2.74 1.44 3.42
N VAL A 33 2.28 0.39 4.10
CA VAL A 33 1.32 -0.56 3.56
C VAL A 33 -0.06 -0.22 4.09
N VAL A 34 -0.97 0.16 3.19
CA VAL A 34 -2.39 0.28 3.51
C VAL A 34 -2.94 -1.13 3.73
N PRO A 35 -3.56 -1.43 4.89
CA PRO A 35 -4.14 -2.75 5.14
C PRO A 35 -5.12 -3.11 4.03
N PRO A 36 -4.92 -4.24 3.32
CA PRO A 36 -5.84 -4.63 2.26
C PRO A 36 -7.20 -5.03 2.84
N SER A 37 -8.25 -4.82 2.05
CA SER A 37 -9.53 -5.48 2.31
C SER A 37 -9.37 -6.99 2.09
N HIS A 38 -10.06 -7.78 2.92
CA HIS A 38 -10.11 -9.22 2.78
C HIS A 38 -11.53 -9.65 2.47
N GLU A 39 -11.71 -10.44 1.42
CA GLU A 39 -12.97 -11.11 1.13
C GLU A 39 -12.92 -12.54 1.65
N TYR A 40 -13.95 -12.93 2.39
CA TYR A 40 -14.14 -14.27 2.93
C TYR A 40 -15.34 -14.91 2.23
N PRO A 41 -15.16 -15.55 1.07
CA PRO A 41 -16.26 -16.20 0.38
C PRO A 41 -16.81 -17.35 1.22
N ASP A 42 -18.13 -17.54 1.20
CA ASP A 42 -18.82 -18.60 1.93
C ASP A 42 -18.58 -19.96 1.25
N GLN A 43 -17.39 -20.49 1.49
CA GLN A 43 -16.90 -21.77 0.99
C GLN A 43 -16.43 -22.62 2.16
N THR A 44 -16.61 -23.93 2.04
CA THR A 44 -16.09 -24.88 3.04
C THR A 44 -14.57 -24.71 3.15
N ALA A 45 -14.10 -24.49 4.38
CA ALA A 45 -12.68 -24.32 4.64
C ALA A 45 -11.88 -25.54 4.16
N GLY A 46 -10.82 -25.28 3.39
CA GLY A 46 -9.86 -26.30 2.98
C GLY A 46 -8.86 -26.64 4.09
N ALA A 47 -7.89 -27.50 3.75
CA ALA A 47 -6.85 -27.95 4.69
C ALA A 47 -5.97 -26.82 5.27
N PHE A 48 -6.04 -25.61 4.71
CA PHE A 48 -5.25 -24.43 5.11
C PHE A 48 -6.08 -23.34 5.81
N GLY A 49 -7.27 -23.69 6.31
CA GLY A 49 -8.19 -22.75 6.94
C GLY A 49 -9.16 -22.11 5.94
N PRO A 50 -9.92 -21.08 6.34
CA PRO A 50 -10.90 -20.45 5.48
C PRO A 50 -10.24 -19.81 4.25
N VAL A 51 -11.00 -19.74 3.16
CA VAL A 51 -10.61 -18.99 1.97
C VAL A 51 -10.58 -17.52 2.33
N GLU A 52 -9.48 -16.84 2.01
CA GLU A 52 -9.32 -15.41 2.20
C GLU A 52 -8.71 -14.82 0.93
N VAL A 53 -9.41 -13.91 0.28
CA VAL A 53 -9.04 -13.34 -1.01
C VAL A 53 -8.61 -11.89 -0.84
N LEU A 54 -7.45 -11.55 -1.39
CA LEU A 54 -6.99 -10.18 -1.56
C LEU A 54 -7.49 -9.61 -2.89
N PRO A 55 -7.66 -8.28 -3.01
CA PRO A 55 -7.88 -7.64 -4.29
C PRO A 55 -6.75 -7.99 -5.28
N SER A 56 -7.11 -8.13 -6.55
CA SER A 56 -6.23 -8.75 -7.56
C SER A 56 -5.10 -7.84 -8.05
N VAL A 57 -5.24 -6.53 -7.90
CA VAL A 57 -4.24 -5.56 -8.35
C VAL A 57 -3.45 -5.08 -7.14
N ALA A 58 -2.14 -5.30 -7.19
CA ALA A 58 -1.17 -4.75 -6.24
C ALA A 58 -0.58 -3.46 -6.81
N CYS A 59 -0.63 -2.38 -6.03
CA CYS A 59 -0.15 -1.07 -6.45
C CYS A 59 0.97 -0.58 -5.53
N ILE A 60 1.96 0.09 -6.13
CA ILE A 60 3.00 0.83 -5.43
C ILE A 60 2.99 2.26 -5.99
N GLY A 61 2.81 3.25 -5.12
CA GLY A 61 2.84 4.66 -5.47
C GLY A 61 3.95 5.36 -4.71
N ALA A 62 4.86 6.02 -5.45
CA ALA A 62 5.90 6.85 -4.86
C ALA A 62 5.47 8.32 -4.95
N PHE A 63 5.35 8.97 -3.79
CA PHE A 63 4.86 10.33 -3.67
C PHE A 63 5.94 11.23 -3.09
N ARG A 64 6.06 12.43 -3.64
CA ARG A 64 7.00 13.45 -3.19
C ARG A 64 6.29 14.80 -3.21
N SER A 65 6.56 15.61 -2.20
CA SER A 65 6.10 16.98 -2.12
C SER A 65 7.28 17.92 -2.02
N THR A 66 7.17 19.08 -2.66
CA THR A 66 7.91 20.29 -2.29
C THR A 66 7.15 21.02 -1.17
N ALA A 67 7.67 22.15 -0.71
CA ALA A 67 6.96 23.01 0.24
C ALA A 67 5.51 23.28 -0.23
N VAL A 68 4.54 22.89 0.58
CA VAL A 68 3.09 23.02 0.28
C VAL A 68 2.60 24.44 0.60
N ALA A 69 3.30 25.16 1.48
CA ALA A 69 3.06 26.57 1.78
C ALA A 69 4.21 27.42 1.23
N SER A 70 3.87 28.53 0.58
CA SER A 70 4.83 29.42 -0.08
C SER A 70 5.82 30.11 0.87
N ALA A 71 5.53 30.11 2.18
CA ALA A 71 6.39 30.68 3.20
C ALA A 71 7.46 29.69 3.73
N LEU A 72 7.37 28.41 3.35
CA LEU A 72 8.29 27.37 3.80
C LEU A 72 9.45 27.23 2.81
N ASP A 73 10.66 27.03 3.34
CA ASP A 73 11.83 26.77 2.51
C ASP A 73 11.65 25.47 1.71
N PRO A 74 11.64 25.52 0.36
CA PRO A 74 11.43 24.35 -0.48
C PRO A 74 12.57 23.34 -0.43
N VAL A 75 13.72 23.65 0.16
CA VAL A 75 14.81 22.71 0.45
C VAL A 75 14.54 21.95 1.75
N LEU A 76 14.12 22.67 2.80
CA LEU A 76 13.91 22.09 4.14
C LEU A 76 12.54 21.41 4.32
N HIS A 77 11.56 21.71 3.46
CA HIS A 77 10.20 21.19 3.56
C HIS A 77 9.82 20.32 2.37
N ARG A 78 10.63 19.30 2.09
CA ARG A 78 10.30 18.24 1.14
C ARG A 78 10.00 16.98 1.89
N SER A 79 8.92 16.32 1.53
CA SER A 79 8.53 15.05 2.16
C SER A 79 8.34 13.98 1.09
N ALA A 80 8.64 12.74 1.43
CA ALA A 80 8.41 11.59 0.57
C ALA A 80 7.74 10.44 1.32
N LEU A 81 6.90 9.70 0.61
CA LEU A 81 6.27 8.48 1.10
C LEU A 81 6.02 7.53 -0.07
N THR A 82 6.42 6.28 0.09
CA THR A 82 6.01 5.19 -0.80
C THR A 82 4.83 4.47 -0.15
N VAL A 83 3.72 4.36 -0.87
CA VAL A 83 2.49 3.72 -0.39
C VAL A 83 2.22 2.47 -1.20
N ILE A 84 1.87 1.40 -0.51
CA ILE A 84 1.43 0.13 -1.09
C ILE A 84 -0.03 -0.08 -0.76
N TRP A 85 -0.82 -0.49 -1.75
CA TRP A 85 -2.22 -0.86 -1.54
C TRP A 85 -2.66 -1.93 -2.54
N PHE A 86 -3.85 -2.49 -2.30
CA PHE A 86 -4.49 -3.45 -3.19
C PHE A 86 -5.83 -2.90 -3.66
N GLN A 87 -6.21 -3.16 -4.91
CA GLN A 87 -7.50 -2.76 -5.48
C GLN A 87 -8.06 -3.82 -6.43
N THR A 88 -9.38 -3.83 -6.61
CA THR A 88 -10.07 -4.84 -7.43
C THR A 88 -10.00 -4.49 -8.92
N GLY A 89 -10.17 -3.21 -9.27
CA GLY A 89 -10.12 -2.71 -10.64
C GLY A 89 -8.78 -2.06 -11.02
N LEU A 90 -8.58 -1.76 -12.30
CA LEU A 90 -7.39 -1.05 -12.80
C LEU A 90 -7.53 0.48 -12.73
N ASP A 91 -8.64 0.98 -12.19
CA ASP A 91 -8.90 2.40 -12.10
C ASP A 91 -7.89 3.10 -11.18
N VAL A 92 -7.45 4.28 -11.58
CA VAL A 92 -6.58 5.11 -10.73
C VAL A 92 -7.38 5.50 -9.49
N PRO A 93 -6.87 5.22 -8.27
CA PRO A 93 -7.60 5.52 -7.05
C PRO A 93 -7.64 7.03 -6.85
N SER A 94 -8.72 7.66 -7.31
CA SER A 94 -8.91 9.09 -7.29
C SER A 94 -10.32 9.47 -6.83
N GLY A 95 -10.44 10.62 -6.18
CA GLY A 95 -11.72 11.17 -5.74
C GLY A 95 -12.54 10.21 -4.87
N LYS A 96 -13.83 10.07 -5.18
CA LYS A 96 -14.76 9.21 -4.43
C LYS A 96 -14.57 7.70 -4.68
N GLY A 97 -13.80 7.32 -5.70
CA GLY A 97 -13.53 5.92 -6.04
C GLY A 97 -12.28 5.34 -5.34
N ALA A 98 -11.47 6.18 -4.70
CA ALA A 98 -10.32 5.71 -3.93
C ALA A 98 -10.77 5.06 -2.61
N ASP A 99 -10.12 3.96 -2.25
CA ASP A 99 -10.32 3.27 -0.97
C ASP A 99 -10.18 4.27 0.20
N LEU A 100 -11.10 4.20 1.16
CA LEU A 100 -11.09 5.08 2.34
C LEU A 100 -9.80 4.94 3.13
N ALA A 101 -9.22 3.73 3.22
CA ALA A 101 -7.97 3.49 3.91
C ALA A 101 -6.80 4.22 3.22
N LEU A 102 -6.80 4.27 1.87
CA LEU A 102 -5.83 5.04 1.10
C LEU A 102 -6.03 6.56 1.30
N ARG A 103 -7.28 7.03 1.38
CA ARG A 103 -7.60 8.44 1.63
C ARG A 103 -7.33 8.91 3.05
N SER A 104 -7.25 7.97 4.00
CA SER A 104 -7.08 8.26 5.44
C SER A 104 -5.63 8.11 5.90
N ILE A 105 -4.68 8.01 4.97
CA ILE A 105 -3.25 8.02 5.28
C ILE A 105 -2.91 9.32 5.99
N ARG A 106 -2.34 9.20 7.19
CA ARG A 106 -1.85 10.34 7.98
C ARG A 106 -0.48 10.75 7.46
N TRP A 107 -0.48 11.59 6.43
CA TRP A 107 0.73 11.96 5.73
C TRP A 107 1.77 12.62 6.64
N GLU A 108 1.28 13.45 7.56
CA GLU A 108 2.07 14.20 8.53
C GLU A 108 2.81 13.29 9.52
N GLU A 109 2.35 12.06 9.72
CA GLU A 109 2.97 11.09 10.63
C GLU A 109 3.90 10.10 9.88
N LEU A 110 3.64 9.85 8.60
CA LEU A 110 4.25 8.76 7.84
C LEU A 110 5.30 9.22 6.83
N ALA A 111 5.12 10.40 6.25
CA ALA A 111 6.09 10.95 5.31
C ALA A 111 7.33 11.42 6.06
N GLN A 112 8.49 11.23 5.44
CA GLN A 112 9.76 11.68 6.01
C GLN A 112 10.29 12.86 5.20
N ASP A 113 10.77 13.86 5.93
CA ASP A 113 11.44 15.01 5.34
C ASP A 113 12.87 14.67 4.88
N TYR A 114 13.28 15.21 3.73
CA TYR A 114 14.62 14.98 3.19
C TYR A 114 15.18 16.22 2.48
N GLU A 115 16.48 16.44 2.64
CA GLU A 115 17.25 17.47 1.93
C GLU A 115 17.99 16.82 0.74
N LEU A 116 18.12 17.53 -0.38
CA LEU A 116 18.88 17.09 -1.57
C LEU A 116 20.28 17.69 -1.60
#